data_AF-A0A8T1H5X3-F1
#
_entry.id   AF-A0A8T1H5X3-F1
#
_cell.length_a   1.000
_cell.length_b   1.000
_cell.length_c   1.000
_cell.angle_alpha   90.00
_cell.angle_beta   90.00
_cell.angle_gamma   90.00
#
_symmetry.space_group_name_H-M   'P 1'
#
loop_
_entity.id
_entity.type
_entity.pdbx_description
1 polymer ?
#
loop_
_entity_poly.entity_id
_entity_poly.type
_entity_poly.pdbx_seq_one_letter_code
_entity_poly.pdbx_strand_id
1 'polypeptide(L)'
;MLHHAKLDKCFWGEAAMSAIYVKNRLPSPKIEHKTPFEIVYKSKPGVKHIRVFGCRTYILTPKEKRLKWDPKARAGLFLGYEEVSKAYRLYDIEAGQVVISRDVTFDESSLVSQRRAQVMTTMILVWTSPPSRSAMLTLRARRSSSRRGSARGKCS
;
A
#
# COMPACT_ATOMS: atom_id res chain seq x y z
N MET A 1 3.98 -4.84 -1.57
CA MET A 1 3.97 -3.71 -2.52
C MET A 1 3.28 -4.10 -3.82
N LEU A 2 3.79 -5.09 -4.58
CA LEU A 2 3.18 -5.60 -5.83
C LEU A 2 1.71 -6.00 -5.72
N HIS A 3 1.36 -6.85 -4.74
CA HIS A 3 -0.02 -7.29 -4.53
C HIS A 3 -0.99 -6.13 -4.28
N HIS A 4 -0.55 -5.08 -3.58
CA HIS A 4 -1.38 -3.89 -3.33
C HIS A 4 -1.59 -3.04 -4.59
N ALA A 5 -0.62 -3.04 -5.49
CA ALA A 5 -0.67 -2.30 -6.76
C ALA A 5 -1.40 -3.07 -7.87
N LYS A 6 -1.72 -4.36 -7.66
CA LYS A 6 -2.29 -5.26 -8.68
C LYS A 6 -1.44 -5.30 -9.96
N LEU A 7 -0.12 -5.30 -9.80
CA LEU A 7 0.84 -5.41 -10.91
C LEU A 7 1.33 -6.85 -11.04
N ASP A 8 1.69 -7.21 -12.27
CA ASP A 8 2.26 -8.52 -12.58
C ASP A 8 3.61 -8.74 -11.91
N LYS A 9 3.94 -10.02 -11.70
CA LYS A 9 5.20 -10.43 -11.07
C LYS A 9 6.44 -9.98 -11.87
N CYS A 10 6.31 -9.66 -13.15
CA CYS A 10 7.40 -9.14 -13.98
C CYS A 10 8.03 -7.85 -13.40
N PHE A 11 7.26 -7.04 -12.67
CA PHE A 11 7.72 -5.80 -12.06
C PHE A 11 8.36 -5.98 -10.68
N TRP A 12 8.73 -7.21 -10.30
CA TRP A 12 9.25 -7.49 -8.96
C TRP A 12 10.56 -6.75 -8.66
N GLY A 13 11.44 -6.60 -9.66
CA GLY A 13 12.71 -5.89 -9.50
C GLY A 13 12.49 -4.42 -9.16
N GLU A 14 11.60 -3.75 -9.89
CA GLU A 14 11.22 -2.36 -9.65
C GLU A 14 10.58 -2.16 -8.27
N ALA A 15 9.71 -3.09 -7.87
CA ALA A 15 9.11 -3.09 -6.55
C ALA A 15 10.14 -3.27 -5.43
N ALA A 16 11.12 -4.16 -5.61
CA ALA A 16 12.19 -4.39 -4.65
C ALA A 16 13.08 -3.14 -4.50
N MET A 17 13.50 -2.53 -5.60
CA MET A 17 14.30 -1.31 -5.60
C MET A 17 13.57 -0.14 -4.93
N SER A 18 12.28 0.03 -5.23
CA SER A 18 11.42 1.02 -4.58
C SER A 18 11.29 0.78 -3.07
N ALA A 19 11.12 -0.47 -2.64
CA ALA A 19 11.04 -0.80 -1.22
C ALA A 19 12.36 -0.50 -0.50
N ILE A 20 13.50 -0.81 -1.11
CA ILE A 20 14.84 -0.48 -0.58
C ILE A 20 15.00 1.04 -0.48
N TYR A 21 14.62 1.77 -1.53
CA TYR A 21 14.71 3.23 -1.58
C TYR A 21 13.94 3.90 -0.43
N VAL A 22 12.71 3.43 -0.18
CA VAL A 22 11.88 3.92 0.93
C VAL A 22 12.49 3.51 2.26
N LYS A 23 12.87 2.24 2.44
CA LYS A 23 13.46 1.74 3.68
C LYS A 23 14.71 2.52 4.10
N ASN A 24 15.55 2.92 3.15
CA ASN A 24 16.75 3.71 3.42
C ASN A 24 16.46 5.13 3.91
N ARG A 25 15.22 5.63 3.72
CA ARG A 25 14.76 6.97 4.13
C ARG A 25 13.78 6.94 5.29
N LEU A 26 13.43 5.76 5.81
CA LEU A 26 12.61 5.64 6.99
C LEU A 26 13.49 5.70 8.26
N PRO A 27 13.08 6.47 9.28
CA PRO A 27 13.80 6.50 10.53
C PRO A 27 13.64 5.16 11.25
N SER A 28 14.73 4.65 11.82
CA SER A 28 14.72 3.40 12.59
C SER A 28 14.93 3.71 14.08
N PRO A 29 14.10 3.16 14.99
CA PRO A 29 14.29 3.35 16.43
C PRO A 29 15.61 2.73 16.91
N LYS A 30 16.14 1.73 16.20
CA LYS A 30 17.41 1.06 16.54
C LYS A 30 18.63 1.96 16.37
N ILE A 31 18.50 3.07 15.64
CA ILE A 31 19.60 3.96 15.31
C ILE A 31 19.24 5.40 15.71
N GLU A 32 18.72 5.57 16.92
CA GLU A 32 18.38 6.90 17.47
C GLU A 32 17.45 7.73 16.57
N HIS A 33 16.50 7.07 15.89
CA HIS A 33 15.60 7.69 14.92
C HIS A 33 16.28 8.32 13.69
N LYS A 34 17.56 7.99 13.43
CA LYS A 34 18.25 8.37 12.19
C LYS A 34 17.86 7.45 11.05
N THR A 35 17.92 7.99 9.83
CA THR A 35 17.71 7.20 8.61
C THR A 35 19.05 6.60 8.13
N PRO A 36 19.07 5.40 7.54
CA PRO A 36 20.27 4.86 6.91
C PRO A 36 20.92 5.84 5.91
N PHE A 37 20.10 6.60 5.18
CA PHE A 37 20.56 7.67 4.29
C PHE A 37 21.33 8.77 5.04
N GLU A 38 20.84 9.23 6.18
CA GLU A 38 21.55 10.23 7.01
C GLU A 38 22.89 9.72 7.52
N ILE A 39 22.99 8.44 7.86
CA ILE A 39 24.25 7.86 8.37
C ILE A 39 25.33 7.89 7.29
N VAL A 40 24.96 7.52 6.06
CA VAL A 40 25.89 7.42 4.93
C VAL A 40 26.22 8.80 4.36
N TYR A 41 25.22 9.62 4.09
CA TYR A 41 25.38 10.90 3.39
C TYR A 41 25.50 12.10 4.32
N LYS A 42 25.40 11.90 5.65
CA LYS A 42 25.45 12.95 6.68
C LYS A 42 24.45 14.09 6.45
N SER A 43 23.38 13.84 5.70
CA SER A 43 22.38 14.81 5.28
C SER A 43 20.98 14.22 5.36
N LYS A 44 20.01 15.04 5.78
CA LYS A 44 18.62 14.59 5.97
C LYS A 44 17.96 14.36 4.61
N PRO A 45 17.35 13.19 4.36
CA PRO A 45 16.65 12.94 3.11
C PRO A 45 15.37 13.79 3.07
N GLY A 46 15.11 14.40 1.91
CA GLY A 46 13.76 14.86 1.60
C GLY A 46 12.81 13.67 1.52
N VAL A 47 11.59 13.81 2.04
CA VAL A 47 10.55 12.77 1.98
C VAL A 47 9.38 13.18 1.08
N LYS A 48 9.32 14.46 0.68
CA LYS A 48 8.22 15.03 -0.13
C LYS A 48 8.05 14.37 -1.51
N HIS A 49 9.09 13.76 -2.04
CA HIS A 49 9.07 13.08 -3.33
C HIS A 49 8.75 11.59 -3.23
N ILE A 50 8.51 11.06 -2.03
CA ILE A 50 8.07 9.67 -1.87
C ILE A 50 6.61 9.55 -2.33
N ARG A 51 6.32 8.51 -3.10
CA ARG A 51 5.05 8.27 -3.79
C ARG A 51 4.64 6.82 -3.62
N VAL A 52 3.34 6.56 -3.75
CA VAL A 52 2.79 5.21 -3.61
C VAL A 52 3.11 4.38 -4.86
N PHE A 53 3.83 3.27 -4.69
CA PHE A 53 4.13 2.32 -5.77
C PHE A 53 2.85 1.85 -6.49
N GLY A 54 2.90 1.85 -7.82
CA GLY A 54 1.80 1.44 -8.69
C GLY A 54 0.64 2.44 -8.77
N CYS A 55 0.81 3.68 -8.29
CA CYS A 55 -0.21 4.71 -8.50
C CYS A 55 -0.31 5.10 -9.98
N ARG A 56 -1.47 5.62 -10.37
CA ARG A 56 -1.65 6.21 -11.69
C ARG A 56 -0.84 7.48 -11.78
N THR A 57 -0.13 7.61 -12.89
CA THR A 57 0.72 8.77 -13.18
C THR A 57 0.43 9.32 -14.55
N TYR A 58 0.58 10.63 -14.70
CA TYR A 58 0.50 11.32 -15.97
C TYR A 58 1.86 11.94 -16.29
N ILE A 59 2.52 11.38 -17.31
CA ILE A 59 3.83 11.81 -17.78
C ILE A 59 3.63 13.00 -18.71
N LEU A 60 4.19 14.16 -18.36
CA LEU A 60 4.07 15.35 -19.20
C LEU A 60 4.92 15.17 -20.46
N THR A 61 4.31 15.37 -21.63
CA THR A 61 5.05 15.41 -22.90
C THR A 61 5.68 16.79 -23.05
N PRO A 62 7.01 16.90 -23.27
CA PRO A 62 7.67 18.18 -23.47
C PRO A 62 7.04 18.98 -24.61
N LYS A 63 6.95 20.30 -24.46
CA LYS A 63 6.32 21.18 -25.45
C LYS A 63 6.97 21.09 -26.84
N GLU A 64 8.27 20.85 -26.89
CA GLU A 64 9.05 20.71 -28.13
C GLU A 64 8.60 19.50 -28.97
N LYS A 65 8.09 18.46 -28.32
CA LYS A 65 7.62 17.23 -28.99
C LYS A 65 6.12 17.25 -29.26
N ARG A 66 5.42 18.35 -28.95
CA ARG A 66 3.97 18.47 -29.11
C ARG A 66 3.63 19.39 -30.29
N LEU A 67 2.69 18.95 -31.12
CA LEU A 67 1.94 19.81 -32.03
C LEU A 67 0.75 20.44 -31.31
N LYS A 68 0.13 21.45 -31.91
CA LYS A 68 -0.89 22.30 -31.28
C LYS A 68 -2.06 21.49 -30.68
N TRP A 69 -2.38 20.35 -31.29
CA TRP A 69 -3.50 19.46 -30.96
C TRP A 69 -3.10 18.13 -30.30
N ASP A 70 -1.81 17.92 -30.02
CA ASP A 70 -1.35 16.66 -29.43
C ASP A 70 -1.70 16.55 -27.93
N PRO A 71 -1.90 15.32 -27.44
CA PRO A 71 -2.13 15.07 -26.02
C PRO A 71 -0.96 15.60 -25.19
N LYS A 72 -1.30 16.33 -24.12
CA LYS A 72 -0.31 16.99 -23.25
C LYS A 72 0.39 16.01 -22.31
N ALA A 73 -0.24 14.89 -21.98
CA ALA A 73 0.30 13.92 -21.04
C ALA A 73 -0.07 12.51 -21.46
N ARG A 74 0.79 11.55 -21.10
CA ARG A 74 0.58 10.12 -21.30
C ARG A 74 0.29 9.44 -19.98
N ALA A 75 -0.66 8.50 -19.99
CA ALA A 75 -1.00 7.74 -18.80
C ALA A 75 0.05 6.66 -18.53
N GLY A 76 0.39 6.47 -17.26
CA GLY A 76 1.39 5.51 -16.82
C GLY A 76 1.18 5.03 -15.39
N LEU A 77 2.07 4.15 -14.95
CA LEU A 77 2.13 3.62 -13.59
C LEU A 77 3.47 3.95 -12.94
N PHE A 78 3.44 4.35 -11.68
CA PHE A 78 4.67 4.58 -10.92
C PHE A 78 5.36 3.26 -10.55
N LEU A 79 6.60 3.08 -11.01
CA LEU A 79 7.41 1.89 -10.72
C LEU A 79 8.52 2.17 -9.69
N GLY A 80 9.13 3.35 -9.71
CA GLY A 80 10.17 3.64 -8.74
C GLY A 80 10.98 4.90 -8.98
N TYR A 81 12.14 4.94 -8.36
CA TYR A 81 13.03 6.08 -8.35
C TYR A 81 14.25 5.81 -9.23
N GLU A 82 14.67 6.83 -9.97
CA GLU A 82 15.94 6.76 -10.69
C GLU A 82 17.11 7.04 -9.73
N GLU A 83 18.21 6.31 -9.89
CA GLU A 83 19.37 6.43 -8.98
C GLU A 83 20.25 7.65 -9.32
N VAL A 84 20.45 7.92 -10.61
CA VAL A 84 21.38 8.94 -11.10
C VAL A 84 20.76 10.33 -11.11
N SER A 85 19.46 10.43 -11.41
CA SER A 85 18.77 11.70 -11.61
C SER A 85 17.57 11.85 -10.70
N LYS A 86 17.16 13.09 -10.40
CA LYS A 86 15.88 13.37 -9.71
C LYS A 86 14.71 13.19 -10.69
N ALA A 87 14.51 11.95 -11.10
CA ALA A 87 13.47 11.50 -12.00
C ALA A 87 12.83 10.21 -11.43
N TYR A 88 11.70 9.84 -12.01
CA TYR A 88 10.94 8.67 -11.65
C TYR A 88 10.96 7.66 -12.78
N ARG A 89 10.98 6.37 -12.41
CA ARG A 89 10.77 5.24 -13.31
C ARG A 89 9.28 4.96 -13.38
N LEU A 90 8.75 5.00 -14.59
CA LEU A 90 7.32 4.96 -14.87
C LEU A 90 7.09 3.93 -15.96
N TYR A 91 5.99 3.19 -15.86
CA TYR A 91 5.54 2.33 -16.96
C TYR A 91 4.60 3.13 -17.84
N ASP A 92 4.94 3.31 -19.11
CA ASP A 92 4.04 3.89 -20.10
C ASP A 92 3.08 2.80 -20.57
N ILE A 93 1.77 2.99 -20.34
CA ILE A 93 0.75 2.00 -20.66
C ILE A 93 0.54 1.91 -22.19
N GLU A 94 0.71 3.03 -22.89
CA GLU A 94 0.51 3.10 -24.35
C GLU A 94 1.69 2.47 -25.09
N ALA A 95 2.91 2.78 -24.65
CA ALA A 95 4.12 2.28 -25.29
C ALA A 95 4.59 0.91 -24.75
N GLY A 96 4.04 0.46 -23.62
CA GLY A 96 4.38 -0.82 -23.00
C GLY A 96 5.81 -0.92 -22.46
N GLN A 97 6.46 0.22 -22.19
CA GLN A 97 7.87 0.31 -21.82
C GLN A 97 8.10 1.15 -20.57
N VAL A 98 9.23 0.94 -19.91
CA VAL A 98 9.65 1.76 -18.77
C VAL A 98 10.30 3.04 -19.29
N VAL A 99 9.80 4.19 -18.83
CA VAL A 99 10.28 5.52 -19.18
C VAL A 99 10.74 6.23 -17.92
N ILE A 100 11.84 6.98 -18.04
CA ILE A 100 12.36 7.83 -16.97
C ILE A 100 11.91 9.26 -17.25
N SER A 101 11.18 9.88 -16.31
CA SER A 101 10.76 11.28 -16.42
C SER A 101 10.71 11.97 -15.07
N ARG A 102 11.04 13.27 -15.06
CA ARG A 102 10.91 14.14 -13.89
C ARG A 102 9.51 14.78 -13.81
N ASP A 103 8.98 15.21 -14.95
CA ASP A 103 7.74 15.98 -15.00
C ASP A 103 6.53 15.04 -15.03
N VAL A 104 6.07 14.69 -13.84
CA VAL A 104 5.03 13.68 -13.62
C VAL A 104 4.00 14.19 -12.62
N THR A 105 2.72 14.01 -12.95
CA THR A 105 1.62 14.23 -12.02
C THR A 105 1.16 12.89 -11.46
N PHE A 106 1.01 12.79 -10.14
CA PHE A 106 0.65 11.56 -9.43
C PHE A 106 -0.80 11.62 -8.96
N ASP A 107 -1.60 10.62 -9.32
CA ASP A 107 -2.95 10.42 -8.79
C ASP A 107 -2.96 9.23 -7.81
N GLU A 108 -2.66 9.53 -6.56
CA GLU A 108 -2.62 8.55 -5.47
C GLU A 108 -4.02 8.18 -4.94
N SER A 109 -5.04 8.98 -5.27
CA SER A 109 -6.42 8.78 -4.80
C SER A 109 -7.04 7.49 -5.33
N SER A 110 -6.67 7.13 -6.57
CA SER A 110 -7.14 5.96 -7.29
C SER A 110 -6.86 4.63 -6.56
N LEU A 111 -5.74 4.53 -5.85
CA LEU A 111 -5.38 3.34 -5.07
C LEU A 111 -6.08 3.27 -3.71
N VAL A 112 -6.40 4.43 -3.12
CA VAL A 112 -7.10 4.51 -1.82
C VAL A 112 -8.57 4.10 -1.96
N SER A 113 -9.23 4.46 -3.07
CA SER A 113 -10.62 4.05 -3.34
C SER A 113 -10.79 2.54 -3.45
N GLN A 114 -9.82 1.82 -4.03
CA GLN A 114 -9.90 0.36 -4.13
C GLN A 114 -9.86 -0.33 -2.75
N ARG A 115 -9.12 0.24 -1.79
CA ARG A 115 -9.12 -0.26 -0.40
C ARG A 115 -10.43 0.02 0.32
N ARG A 116 -11.01 1.21 0.14
CA ARG A 116 -12.29 1.59 0.75
C ARG A 116 -13.42 0.69 0.26
N ALA A 117 -13.49 0.40 -1.03
CA ALA A 117 -14.47 -0.53 -1.58
C ALA A 117 -14.30 -1.94 -0.99
N GLN A 118 -13.06 -2.45 -0.86
CA GLN A 118 -12.80 -3.77 -0.29
C GLN A 118 -13.19 -3.90 1.18
N VAL A 119 -12.89 -2.89 2.01
CA VAL A 119 -13.25 -2.88 3.43
C VAL A 119 -14.76 -2.77 3.61
N MET A 120 -15.45 -1.95 2.81
CA MET A 120 -16.91 -1.87 2.84
C MET A 120 -17.54 -3.20 2.42
N THR A 121 -17.06 -3.84 1.35
CA THR A 121 -17.57 -5.15 0.91
C THR A 121 -17.32 -6.26 1.93
N THR A 122 -16.13 -6.30 2.56
CA THR A 122 -15.84 -7.28 3.62
C THR A 122 -16.65 -7.02 4.89
N MET A 123 -16.84 -5.76 5.30
CA MET A 123 -17.71 -5.45 6.44
C MET A 123 -19.16 -5.83 6.18
N ILE A 124 -19.69 -5.55 4.97
CA ILE A 124 -21.03 -5.98 4.58
C ILE A 124 -21.14 -7.50 4.61
N LEU A 125 -20.20 -8.24 3.98
CA LEU A 125 -20.19 -9.71 3.98
C LEU A 125 -20.11 -10.32 5.39
N VAL A 126 -19.31 -9.73 6.29
CA VAL A 126 -19.18 -10.18 7.68
C VAL A 126 -20.47 -9.93 8.46
N TRP A 127 -21.19 -8.84 8.17
CA TRP A 127 -22.43 -8.47 8.86
C TRP A 127 -23.68 -9.18 8.29
N THR A 128 -23.68 -9.50 6.99
CA THR A 128 -24.78 -10.21 6.32
C THR A 128 -24.66 -11.73 6.39
N SER A 129 -23.52 -12.26 6.82
CA SER A 129 -23.34 -13.70 7.06
C SER A 129 -24.01 -14.11 8.37
N PRO A 130 -25.10 -14.90 8.36
CA PRO A 130 -25.64 -15.45 9.59
C PRO A 130 -24.62 -16.40 10.23
N PRO A 131 -24.46 -16.40 11.56
CA PRO A 131 -23.55 -17.32 12.23
C PRO A 131 -23.95 -18.77 11.91
N SER A 132 -22.97 -19.56 11.48
CA SER A 132 -23.16 -20.99 11.19
C SER A 132 -23.86 -21.71 12.36
N ARG A 133 -24.82 -22.58 12.04
CA ARG A 133 -25.63 -23.34 13.01
C ARG A 133 -24.79 -24.10 14.04
N SER A 134 -23.55 -24.48 13.70
CA SER A 134 -22.63 -25.18 14.60
C SER A 134 -22.21 -24.34 15.83
N ALA A 135 -22.20 -23.00 15.72
CA ALA A 135 -21.83 -22.10 16.81
C ALA A 135 -22.96 -21.86 17.83
N MET A 136 -24.23 -22.14 17.47
CA MET A 136 -25.36 -21.97 18.39
C MET A 136 -25.48 -23.11 19.42
N LEU A 137 -24.99 -24.31 19.09
CA LEU A 137 -25.12 -25.49 19.96
C LEU A 137 -24.18 -25.46 21.17
N THR A 138 -23.02 -24.80 21.07
CA THR A 138 -22.05 -24.69 22.17
C THR A 138 -22.43 -23.63 23.21
N LEU A 139 -23.22 -22.63 22.85
CA LEU A 139 -23.68 -21.61 23.80
C LEU A 139 -24.80 -22.12 24.72
N ARG A 140 -25.60 -23.10 24.29
CA ARG A 140 -26.63 -23.73 25.13
C ARG A 140 -26.06 -24.71 26.15
N ALA A 141 -24.91 -25.33 25.89
CA ALA A 141 -24.28 -26.27 26.82
C ALA A 141 -23.60 -25.60 28.03
N ARG A 142 -23.27 -24.30 27.95
CA ARG A 142 -22.59 -23.58 29.04
C ARG A 142 -23.55 -22.99 30.09
N ARG A 143 -24.86 -23.00 29.85
CA ARG A 143 -25.90 -22.52 30.78
C ARG A 143 -26.48 -23.61 31.69
N SER A 144 -26.21 -24.89 31.45
CA SER A 144 -26.73 -26.00 32.25
C SER A 144 -25.79 -26.50 33.36
N SER A 145 -24.52 -26.08 33.38
CA SER A 145 -23.53 -26.54 34.37
C SER A 145 -23.34 -25.61 35.59
N SER A 146 -23.98 -24.43 35.66
CA SER A 146 -23.84 -23.51 36.81
C SER A 146 -24.94 -23.62 37.88
N ARG A 147 -25.75 -24.70 37.88
CA ARG A 147 -26.90 -24.86 38.81
C ARG A 147 -26.84 -26.06 39.77
N ARG A 148 -25.68 -26.73 39.95
CA ARG A 148 -25.51 -27.74 41.01
C ARG A 148 -24.24 -27.46 41.81
N GLY A 149 -24.41 -26.95 43.01
CA GLY A 149 -23.32 -26.73 43.96
C GLY A 149 -23.64 -25.69 45.04
N SER A 150 -24.79 -25.80 45.71
CA SER A 150 -25.05 -25.07 46.95
C SER A 150 -25.89 -25.93 47.90
N ALA A 151 -25.20 -26.65 48.79
CA ALA A 151 -25.72 -27.27 50.01
C ALA A 151 -24.50 -27.42 50.95
N ARG A 152 -24.33 -26.55 51.95
CA ARG A 152 -24.81 -26.65 53.35
C ARG A 152 -23.87 -27.44 54.27
N GLY A 153 -23.55 -26.83 55.42
CA GLY A 153 -22.94 -27.42 56.64
C GLY A 153 -21.73 -26.62 57.11
N LYS A 154 -21.82 -25.53 57.91
CA LYS A 154 -22.18 -25.37 59.35
C LYS A 154 -21.36 -26.24 60.32
N CYS A 155 -20.61 -25.54 61.18
CA CYS A 155 -20.24 -25.77 62.61
C CYS A 155 -19.75 -27.20 63.00
N SER A 156 -18.69 -27.38 63.78
CA SER A 156 -18.24 -26.68 64.99
C SER A 156 -16.73 -26.78 65.18
#